data_AF-A0A291W3K7-F1
#
_entry.id   AF-A0A291W3K7-F1
#
_cell.length_a   1.000
_cell.length_b   1.000
_cell.length_c   1.000
_cell.angle_alpha   90.00
_cell.angle_beta   90.00
_cell.angle_gamma   90.00
#
_symmetry.space_group_name_H-M   'P 1'
#
loop_
_entity.id
_entity.type
_entity.pdbx_description
1 polymer ?
#
loop_
_entity_poly.entity_id
_entity_poly.type
_entity_poly.pdbx_seq_one_letter_code
_entity_poly.pdbx_strand_id
1 'polypeptide(L)'
;MARRNYSPRTLKLLFGSASHCAYPCCQQPLIFKDRGLLTINVQIAHIRSESPDGPRHVDGYSDHSDVDGFENLLLLCGIHHGPVDRHESAYTIEELEDWKADQVAQTGQHLTDDATAAVLRAVTDAVDKLTRVDLAVELLGGLGIAGCRILPVPLHHMDRITATDTDGETYLGVHVTNRGLTEVTVTAAGIDLDVGAAEMPWYRFDGLLPLGHRTLPQGSRRLPGHDHATWYASTPVLGRVAQELTERNHPPLRIRPFAGIGSGGITVGEWTEATLAFRQLAARRGTDRSTASSD
;
A
#
# COMPACT_ATOMS: atom_id res chain seq x y z
N MET A 1 -46.05 -29.57 28.44
CA MET A 1 -44.66 -29.66 28.96
C MET A 1 -44.30 -28.31 29.56
N ALA A 2 -43.84 -28.28 30.81
CA ALA A 2 -43.37 -27.05 31.43
C ALA A 2 -42.20 -26.48 30.60
N ARG A 3 -42.21 -25.17 30.37
CA ARG A 3 -41.15 -24.49 29.63
C ARG A 3 -39.89 -24.48 30.52
N ARG A 4 -38.91 -25.33 30.20
CA ARG A 4 -37.59 -25.35 30.87
C ARG A 4 -36.95 -23.97 30.79
N ASN A 5 -36.30 -23.52 31.86
CA ASN A 5 -35.78 -22.16 31.99
C ASN A 5 -34.29 -22.18 32.39
N TYR A 6 -33.41 -22.09 31.39
CA TYR A 6 -31.97 -22.00 31.61
C TYR A 6 -31.55 -20.61 32.08
N SER A 7 -30.52 -20.52 32.92
CA SER A 7 -30.00 -19.23 33.37
C SER A 7 -29.49 -18.39 32.18
N PRO A 8 -29.59 -17.05 32.23
CA PRO A 8 -29.01 -16.18 31.20
C PRO A 8 -27.51 -16.38 31.02
N ARG A 9 -26.78 -16.74 32.09
CA ARG A 9 -25.35 -17.08 32.01
C ARG A 9 -25.14 -18.34 31.18
N THR A 10 -25.89 -19.41 31.45
CA THR A 10 -25.83 -20.68 30.71
C THR A 10 -26.09 -20.43 29.22
N LEU A 11 -27.15 -19.70 28.88
CA LEU A 11 -27.50 -19.39 27.48
C LEU A 11 -26.39 -18.60 26.76
N LYS A 12 -25.81 -17.59 27.42
CA LYS A 12 -24.70 -16.81 26.85
C LYS A 12 -23.46 -17.66 26.60
N LEU A 13 -23.11 -18.54 27.53
CA LEU A 13 -21.97 -19.44 27.36
C LEU A 13 -22.24 -20.44 26.23
N LEU A 14 -23.43 -21.06 26.18
CA LEU A 14 -23.79 -22.00 25.12
C LEU A 14 -23.74 -21.38 23.73
N PHE A 15 -24.46 -20.28 23.51
CA PHE A 15 -24.54 -19.66 22.18
C PHE A 15 -23.32 -18.80 21.83
N GLY A 16 -22.51 -18.39 22.82
CA GLY A 16 -21.29 -17.63 22.60
C GLY A 16 -20.05 -18.47 22.33
N SER A 17 -20.05 -19.75 22.74
CA SER A 17 -18.92 -20.68 22.55
C SER A 17 -19.06 -21.59 21.33
N ALA A 18 -20.22 -21.60 20.67
CA ALA A 18 -20.51 -22.48 19.55
C ALA A 18 -20.85 -21.69 18.28
N SER A 19 -20.58 -22.28 17.12
CA SER A 19 -20.87 -21.72 15.79
C SER A 19 -21.85 -22.58 14.98
N HIS A 20 -21.86 -23.89 15.20
CA HIS A 20 -22.72 -24.86 14.54
C HIS A 20 -23.08 -26.05 15.46
N CYS A 21 -24.00 -26.90 14.98
CA CYS A 21 -24.44 -28.14 15.63
C CYS A 21 -23.27 -28.99 16.17
N ALA A 22 -23.43 -29.56 17.36
CA ALA A 22 -22.40 -30.40 17.99
C ALA A 22 -22.23 -31.77 17.34
N TYR A 23 -23.23 -32.21 16.57
CA TYR A 23 -23.19 -33.52 15.93
C TYR A 23 -21.98 -33.62 14.97
N PRO A 24 -21.21 -34.73 14.99
CA PRO A 24 -20.01 -34.89 14.17
C PRO A 24 -20.27 -34.58 12.70
N CYS A 25 -19.37 -33.82 12.08
CA CYS A 25 -19.44 -33.41 10.68
C CYS A 25 -20.66 -32.54 10.30
N CYS A 26 -21.48 -32.07 11.25
CA CYS A 26 -22.63 -31.22 10.96
C CYS A 26 -22.31 -29.73 11.03
N GLN A 27 -22.29 -29.05 9.88
CA GLN A 27 -22.03 -27.61 9.78
C GLN A 27 -23.30 -26.74 9.81
N GLN A 28 -24.43 -27.29 10.25
CA GLN A 28 -25.68 -26.52 10.36
C GLN A 28 -25.51 -25.38 11.37
N PRO A 29 -25.68 -24.10 10.97
CA PRO A 29 -25.41 -22.96 11.83
C PRO A 29 -26.41 -22.90 12.99
N LEU A 30 -26.01 -22.31 14.12
CA LEU A 30 -26.93 -22.12 15.26
C LEU A 30 -28.11 -21.21 14.90
N ILE A 31 -27.83 -20.17 14.13
CA ILE A 31 -28.77 -19.16 13.67
C ILE A 31 -28.54 -18.94 12.18
N PHE A 32 -29.61 -18.96 11.40
CA PHE A 32 -29.57 -18.62 9.98
C PHE A 32 -30.57 -17.52 9.66
N LYS A 33 -30.48 -16.97 8.45
CA LYS A 33 -31.37 -15.92 7.98
C LYS A 33 -32.27 -16.48 6.88
N ASP A 34 -33.58 -16.46 7.12
CA ASP A 34 -34.61 -16.79 6.13
C ASP A 34 -35.45 -15.55 5.85
N ARG A 35 -35.61 -15.18 4.57
CA ARG A 35 -36.40 -14.01 4.12
C ARG A 35 -36.10 -12.71 4.89
N GLY A 36 -34.84 -12.50 5.27
CA GLY A 36 -34.45 -11.30 6.01
C GLY A 36 -34.48 -11.43 7.53
N LEU A 37 -35.03 -12.50 8.08
CA LEU A 37 -35.28 -12.70 9.50
C LEU A 37 -34.34 -13.75 10.09
N LEU A 38 -33.83 -13.50 11.30
CA LEU A 38 -32.99 -14.45 12.03
C LEU A 38 -33.85 -15.57 12.62
N THR A 39 -33.43 -16.81 12.40
CA THR A 39 -34.10 -18.03 12.86
C THR A 39 -33.12 -18.91 13.62
N ILE A 40 -33.52 -19.37 14.81
CA ILE A 40 -32.75 -20.31 15.62
C ILE A 40 -32.97 -21.73 15.04
N ASN A 41 -31.89 -22.40 14.68
CA ASN A 41 -31.92 -23.74 14.08
C ASN A 41 -31.67 -24.87 15.08
N VAL A 42 -31.21 -24.52 16.29
CA VAL A 42 -30.74 -25.46 17.30
C VAL A 42 -31.65 -25.53 18.52
N GLN A 43 -31.59 -26.66 19.19
CA GLN A 43 -32.20 -26.94 20.48
C GLN A 43 -31.11 -27.34 21.47
N ILE A 44 -31.39 -27.12 22.75
CA ILE A 44 -30.49 -27.50 23.86
C ILE A 44 -30.77 -28.97 24.19
N ALA A 45 -29.71 -29.78 24.21
CA ALA A 45 -29.75 -31.19 24.62
C ALA A 45 -28.92 -31.39 25.88
N HIS A 46 -29.41 -32.24 26.77
CA HIS A 46 -28.71 -32.67 27.97
C HIS A 46 -27.81 -33.87 27.68
N ILE A 47 -26.59 -33.84 28.21
CA ILE A 47 -25.67 -34.99 28.22
C ILE A 47 -26.21 -36.02 29.22
N ARG A 48 -26.43 -35.61 30.48
CA ARG A 48 -26.98 -36.44 31.57
C ARG A 48 -28.41 -36.02 31.92
N SER A 49 -29.27 -37.00 32.21
CA SER A 49 -30.70 -36.78 32.54
C SER A 49 -30.94 -36.38 33.99
N GLU A 50 -31.89 -35.45 34.18
CA GLU A 50 -32.45 -35.11 35.50
C GLU A 50 -33.34 -36.20 36.08
N SER A 51 -33.99 -36.99 35.22
CA SER A 51 -34.95 -38.01 35.65
C SER A 51 -34.20 -39.27 36.09
N PRO A 52 -34.47 -39.81 37.29
CA PRO A 52 -33.90 -41.07 37.77
C PRO A 52 -34.19 -42.27 36.85
N ASP A 53 -35.36 -42.27 36.20
CA ASP A 53 -35.76 -43.26 35.21
C ASP A 53 -35.39 -42.85 33.78
N GLY A 54 -34.73 -41.70 33.63
CA GLY A 54 -34.33 -41.15 32.34
C GLY A 54 -33.01 -41.74 31.85
N PRO A 55 -32.69 -41.54 30.57
CA PRO A 55 -31.47 -42.07 29.98
C PRO A 55 -30.22 -41.44 30.59
N ARG A 56 -29.10 -42.17 30.61
CA ARG A 56 -27.83 -41.60 31.06
C ARG A 56 -27.94 -40.91 32.44
N HIS A 57 -28.90 -41.31 33.27
CA HIS A 57 -29.01 -40.82 34.64
C HIS A 57 -27.81 -41.31 35.43
N VAL A 58 -27.26 -40.43 36.24
CA VAL A 58 -26.15 -40.73 37.13
C VAL A 58 -26.59 -40.33 38.53
N ASP A 59 -26.68 -41.32 39.42
CA ASP A 59 -27.09 -41.12 40.81
C ASP A 59 -26.24 -40.02 41.46
N GLY A 60 -26.91 -39.03 42.07
CA GLY A 60 -26.27 -37.89 42.71
C GLY A 60 -25.89 -36.73 41.78
N TYR A 61 -26.01 -36.87 40.46
CA TYR A 61 -25.79 -35.75 39.53
C TYR A 61 -26.98 -34.77 39.50
N SER A 62 -28.21 -35.29 39.67
CA SER A 62 -29.45 -34.52 39.65
C SER A 62 -29.66 -33.60 40.87
N ASP A 63 -28.95 -33.86 41.97
CA ASP A 63 -29.07 -33.10 43.22
C ASP A 63 -28.24 -31.80 43.19
N HIS A 64 -27.45 -31.61 42.14
CA HIS A 64 -26.64 -30.41 41.92
C HIS A 64 -27.31 -29.47 40.90
N SER A 65 -27.07 -28.16 41.02
CA SER A 65 -27.47 -27.12 40.05
C SER A 65 -26.89 -27.29 38.64
N ASP A 66 -26.32 -28.45 38.36
CA ASP A 66 -25.40 -28.74 37.27
C ASP A 66 -26.11 -29.42 36.09
N VAL A 67 -27.32 -29.95 36.28
CA VAL A 67 -28.08 -30.58 35.19
C VAL A 67 -28.41 -29.58 34.08
N ASP A 68 -28.81 -28.36 34.45
CA ASP A 68 -29.02 -27.23 33.52
C ASP A 68 -27.76 -26.35 33.38
N GLY A 69 -26.61 -26.87 33.82
CA GLY A 69 -25.31 -26.21 33.77
C GLY A 69 -24.70 -26.24 32.36
N PHE A 70 -23.84 -25.27 32.06
CA PHE A 70 -23.16 -25.18 30.75
C PHE A 70 -22.40 -26.46 30.37
N GLU A 71 -21.81 -27.14 31.35
CA GLU A 71 -21.03 -28.37 31.14
C GLU A 71 -21.90 -29.56 30.71
N ASN A 72 -23.16 -29.61 31.13
CA ASN A 72 -24.07 -30.73 30.82
C ASN A 72 -24.91 -30.51 29.55
N LEU A 73 -24.69 -29.42 28.83
CA LEU A 73 -25.56 -28.99 27.74
C LEU A 73 -24.77 -28.78 26.45
N LEU A 74 -25.31 -29.26 25.34
CA LEU A 74 -24.81 -29.00 23.99
C LEU A 74 -25.94 -28.52 23.06
N LEU A 75 -25.57 -27.91 21.92
CA LEU A 75 -26.52 -27.41 20.93
C LEU A 75 -26.58 -28.35 19.71
N LEU A 76 -27.77 -28.85 19.40
CA LEU A 76 -28.03 -29.72 18.25
C LEU A 76 -29.07 -29.09 17.32
N CYS A 77 -28.87 -29.19 16.00
CA CYS A 77 -29.86 -28.72 15.04
C CYS A 77 -31.14 -29.56 15.10
N GLY A 78 -32.23 -29.04 14.52
CA GLY A 78 -33.53 -29.73 14.51
C GLY A 78 -33.50 -31.15 13.92
N ILE A 79 -32.52 -31.49 13.08
CA ILE A 79 -32.32 -32.83 12.52
C ILE A 79 -31.72 -33.79 13.55
N HIS A 80 -30.69 -33.36 14.28
CA HIS A 80 -29.90 -34.24 15.16
C HIS A 80 -30.39 -34.24 16.62
N HIS A 81 -31.13 -33.21 17.04
CA HIS A 81 -31.68 -33.15 18.39
C HIS A 81 -32.64 -34.32 18.68
N GLY A 82 -33.61 -34.54 17.79
CA GLY A 82 -34.65 -35.56 17.98
C GLY A 82 -34.11 -36.99 18.18
N PRO A 83 -33.17 -37.48 17.36
CA PRO A 83 -32.54 -38.79 17.58
C PRO A 83 -31.80 -38.90 18.92
N VAL A 84 -31.02 -37.89 19.32
CA VAL A 84 -30.26 -37.90 20.58
C VAL A 84 -31.17 -37.90 21.81
N ASP A 85 -32.33 -37.25 21.69
CA ASP A 85 -33.36 -37.14 22.72
C ASP A 85 -34.29 -38.38 22.78
N ARG A 86 -34.39 -39.20 21.72
CA ARG A 86 -35.35 -40.34 21.68
C ARG A 86 -34.70 -41.71 21.65
N HIS A 87 -33.48 -41.81 21.12
CA HIS A 87 -32.74 -43.08 21.00
C HIS A 87 -31.60 -43.11 22.01
N GLU A 88 -31.95 -42.83 23.25
CA GLU A 88 -31.01 -42.33 24.24
C GLU A 88 -30.01 -43.41 24.72
N SER A 89 -30.35 -44.69 24.57
CA SER A 89 -29.44 -45.83 24.82
C SER A 89 -28.36 -46.03 23.74
N ALA A 90 -28.46 -45.33 22.61
CA ALA A 90 -27.50 -45.43 21.51
C ALA A 90 -26.40 -44.36 21.55
N TYR A 91 -26.55 -43.32 22.38
CA TYR A 91 -25.58 -42.23 22.52
C TYR A 91 -25.08 -42.20 23.96
N THR A 92 -23.78 -42.44 24.19
CA THR A 92 -23.23 -42.51 25.56
C THR A 92 -22.92 -41.13 26.11
N ILE A 93 -22.67 -41.04 27.42
CA ILE A 93 -22.27 -39.78 28.06
C ILE A 93 -20.95 -39.30 27.47
N GLU A 94 -19.98 -40.20 27.36
CA GLU A 94 -18.62 -39.92 26.88
C GLU A 94 -18.65 -39.37 25.45
N GLU A 95 -19.46 -39.98 24.57
CA GLU A 95 -19.63 -39.52 23.19
C GLU A 95 -20.17 -38.08 23.13
N LEU A 96 -21.16 -37.76 23.95
CA LEU A 96 -21.75 -36.41 23.97
C LEU A 96 -20.83 -35.37 24.63
N GLU A 97 -19.97 -35.77 25.56
CA GLU A 97 -18.92 -34.92 26.13
C GLU A 97 -17.84 -34.61 25.09
N ASP A 98 -17.46 -35.57 24.26
CA ASP A 98 -16.55 -35.35 23.14
C ASP A 98 -17.16 -34.34 22.15
N TRP A 99 -18.43 -34.51 21.80
CA TRP A 99 -19.13 -33.57 20.89
C TRP A 99 -19.22 -32.16 21.49
N LYS A 100 -19.42 -32.06 22.81
CA LYS A 100 -19.42 -30.78 23.52
C LYS A 100 -18.04 -30.12 23.47
N ALA A 101 -16.97 -30.87 23.71
CA ALA A 101 -15.61 -30.37 23.63
C ALA A 101 -15.30 -29.85 22.21
N ASP A 102 -15.63 -30.62 21.19
CA ASP A 102 -15.50 -30.23 19.78
C ASP A 102 -16.33 -28.98 19.47
N GLN A 103 -17.56 -28.91 19.99
CA GLN A 103 -18.43 -27.76 19.78
C GLN A 103 -17.87 -26.45 20.37
N VAL A 104 -17.23 -26.52 21.54
CA VAL A 104 -16.59 -25.37 22.18
C VAL A 104 -15.26 -25.01 21.52
N ALA A 105 -14.58 -25.99 20.90
CA ALA A 105 -13.35 -25.78 20.14
C ALA A 105 -13.60 -25.20 18.73
N GLN A 106 -14.85 -25.06 18.30
CA GLN A 106 -15.19 -24.46 17.02
C GLN A 106 -14.62 -23.03 16.93
N THR A 107 -13.85 -22.76 15.88
CA THR A 107 -13.34 -21.42 15.62
C THR A 107 -14.46 -20.54 15.08
N GLY A 108 -14.86 -19.56 15.92
CA GLY A 108 -16.00 -18.70 15.68
C GLY A 108 -15.80 -17.64 14.59
N GLN A 109 -16.92 -17.37 13.92
CA GLN A 109 -17.16 -16.38 12.86
C GLN A 109 -16.57 -16.70 11.50
N HIS A 110 -17.42 -17.32 10.66
CA HIS A 110 -17.38 -17.08 9.23
C HIS A 110 -17.50 -15.55 9.02
N LEU A 111 -16.41 -14.93 8.58
CA LEU A 111 -16.50 -13.58 8.02
C LEU A 111 -17.55 -13.64 6.90
N THR A 112 -18.43 -12.65 6.85
CA THR A 112 -19.28 -12.50 5.68
C THR A 112 -18.40 -12.24 4.46
N ASP A 113 -18.90 -12.56 3.27
CA ASP A 113 -18.17 -12.26 2.03
C ASP A 113 -17.82 -10.77 1.94
N ASP A 114 -18.71 -9.89 2.42
CA ASP A 114 -18.48 -8.45 2.51
C ASP A 114 -17.31 -8.09 3.44
N ALA A 115 -17.24 -8.71 4.61
CA ALA A 115 -16.15 -8.48 5.56
C ALA A 115 -14.82 -9.00 5.01
N THR A 116 -14.83 -10.16 4.37
CA THR A 116 -13.66 -10.73 3.70
C THR A 116 -13.19 -9.83 2.55
N ALA A 117 -14.12 -9.34 1.73
CA ALA A 117 -13.81 -8.43 0.64
C ALA A 117 -13.25 -7.08 1.14
N ALA A 118 -13.75 -6.57 2.28
CA ALA A 118 -13.23 -5.36 2.89
C ALA A 118 -11.79 -5.53 3.38
N VAL A 119 -11.50 -6.65 4.04
CA VAL A 119 -10.13 -6.99 4.47
C VAL A 119 -9.21 -7.13 3.27
N LEU A 120 -9.64 -7.85 2.22
CA LEU A 120 -8.84 -8.03 1.01
C LEU A 120 -8.49 -6.69 0.35
N ARG A 121 -9.48 -5.79 0.19
CA ARG A 121 -9.24 -4.44 -0.35
C ARG A 121 -8.22 -3.66 0.48
N ALA A 122 -8.38 -3.68 1.81
CA ALA A 122 -7.45 -2.97 2.70
C ALA A 122 -6.01 -3.51 2.58
N VAL A 123 -5.85 -4.82 2.43
CA VAL A 123 -4.54 -5.45 2.21
C VAL A 123 -3.96 -5.07 0.85
N THR A 124 -4.74 -5.17 -0.23
CA THR A 124 -4.29 -4.79 -1.57
C THR A 124 -3.86 -3.32 -1.62
N ASP A 125 -4.66 -2.40 -1.08
CA ASP A 125 -4.34 -0.97 -1.02
C ASP A 125 -3.04 -0.70 -0.24
N ALA A 126 -2.81 -1.44 0.85
CA ALA A 126 -1.59 -1.32 1.63
C ALA A 126 -0.35 -1.81 0.86
N VAL A 127 -0.47 -2.95 0.16
CA VAL A 127 0.60 -3.50 -0.67
C VAL A 127 0.92 -2.57 -1.83
N ASP A 128 -0.08 -2.02 -2.51
CA ASP A 128 0.10 -1.07 -3.60
C ASP A 128 0.85 0.18 -3.14
N LYS A 129 0.50 0.74 -1.98
CA LYS A 129 1.22 1.89 -1.39
C LYS A 129 2.68 1.57 -1.06
N LEU A 130 2.97 0.34 -0.65
CA LEU A 130 4.31 -0.09 -0.26
C LEU A 130 5.21 -0.48 -1.44
N THR A 131 4.63 -0.77 -2.61
CA THR A 131 5.35 -1.30 -3.78
C THR A 131 5.33 -0.38 -4.99
N ARG A 132 4.46 0.63 -5.02
CA ARG A 132 4.36 1.57 -6.13
C ARG A 132 5.60 2.45 -6.22
N VAL A 133 6.21 2.45 -7.40
CA VAL A 133 7.17 3.47 -7.80
C VAL A 133 6.40 4.76 -8.11
N ASP A 134 6.59 5.78 -7.28
CA ASP A 134 5.99 7.10 -7.46
C ASP A 134 7.09 8.16 -7.49
N LEU A 135 7.61 8.45 -8.69
CA LEU A 135 8.63 9.46 -8.92
C LEU A 135 8.01 10.70 -9.55
N ALA A 136 8.35 11.87 -9.04
CA ALA A 136 8.16 13.13 -9.74
C ALA A 136 9.48 13.57 -10.35
N VAL A 137 9.43 14.01 -11.61
CA VAL A 137 10.60 14.43 -12.38
C VAL A 137 10.34 15.83 -12.92
N GLU A 138 11.16 16.79 -12.52
CA GLU A 138 10.94 18.21 -12.78
C GLU A 138 12.21 18.88 -13.32
N LEU A 139 12.05 19.89 -14.18
CA LEU A 139 13.16 20.72 -14.60
C LEU A 139 13.48 21.75 -13.53
N LEU A 140 14.76 21.92 -13.28
CA LEU A 140 15.28 22.82 -12.27
C LEU A 140 16.38 23.67 -12.90
N GLY A 141 16.49 24.93 -12.51
CA GLY A 141 17.65 25.75 -12.84
C GLY A 141 18.76 25.56 -11.81
N GLY A 142 20.00 25.76 -12.20
CA GLY A 142 21.15 25.75 -11.30
C GLY A 142 22.03 26.96 -11.52
N LEU A 143 22.40 27.65 -10.44
CA LEU A 143 23.41 28.71 -10.46
C LEU A 143 24.72 28.18 -9.88
N GLY A 144 25.82 28.31 -10.62
CA GLY A 144 27.13 28.04 -10.07
C GLY A 144 27.50 29.10 -9.04
N ILE A 145 28.02 28.65 -7.90
CA ILE A 145 28.46 29.51 -6.80
C ILE A 145 29.87 29.12 -6.34
N ALA A 146 30.51 30.03 -5.61
CA ALA A 146 31.84 29.84 -5.07
C ALA A 146 32.02 28.48 -4.37
N GLY A 147 33.20 27.89 -4.58
CA GLY A 147 33.54 26.57 -4.03
C GLY A 147 33.06 25.38 -4.86
N CYS A 148 32.78 25.58 -6.16
CA CYS A 148 32.31 24.52 -7.08
C CYS A 148 31.03 23.87 -6.54
N ARG A 149 30.00 24.68 -6.30
CA ARG A 149 28.67 24.21 -5.88
C ARG A 149 27.61 24.75 -6.84
N ILE A 150 26.47 24.08 -6.88
CA ILE A 150 25.30 24.52 -7.64
C ILE A 150 24.20 24.86 -6.64
N LEU A 151 23.67 26.07 -6.72
CA LEU A 151 22.47 26.48 -6.03
C LEU A 151 21.25 26.08 -6.88
N PRO A 152 20.41 25.12 -6.42
CA PRO A 152 19.18 24.76 -7.10
C PRO A 152 18.16 25.92 -7.05
N VAL A 153 17.52 26.20 -8.18
CA VAL A 153 16.56 27.30 -8.34
C VAL A 153 15.39 26.83 -9.21
N PRO A 154 14.12 27.07 -8.84
CA PRO A 154 13.00 26.78 -9.75
C PRO A 154 13.23 27.44 -11.11
N LEU A 155 13.07 26.70 -12.21
CA LEU A 155 13.49 27.15 -13.55
C LEU A 155 12.87 28.51 -13.92
N HIS A 156 11.60 28.73 -13.57
CA HIS A 156 10.86 29.96 -13.82
C HIS A 156 11.23 31.16 -12.92
N HIS A 157 12.12 30.97 -11.95
CA HIS A 157 12.66 32.03 -11.09
C HIS A 157 14.13 32.37 -11.40
N MET A 158 14.76 31.69 -12.36
CA MET A 158 16.19 31.85 -12.67
C MET A 158 16.61 33.29 -13.00
N ASP A 159 15.74 34.05 -13.65
CA ASP A 159 15.94 35.46 -14.01
C ASP A 159 15.78 36.42 -12.82
N ARG A 160 15.14 35.98 -11.73
CA ARG A 160 14.81 36.82 -10.56
C ARG A 160 15.73 36.62 -9.37
N ILE A 161 16.46 35.51 -9.28
CA ILE A 161 17.35 35.24 -8.15
C ILE A 161 18.66 36.00 -8.34
N THR A 162 19.04 36.80 -7.34
CA THR A 162 20.36 37.43 -7.19
C THR A 162 21.18 36.68 -6.14
N ALA A 163 22.32 36.12 -6.54
CA ALA A 163 23.31 35.56 -5.64
C ALA A 163 24.60 36.38 -5.75
N THR A 164 25.24 36.68 -4.61
CA THR A 164 26.39 37.58 -4.52
C THR A 164 27.72 36.91 -4.86
N ASP A 165 27.80 35.58 -4.74
CA ASP A 165 29.02 34.78 -4.96
C ASP A 165 28.84 33.77 -6.11
N THR A 166 28.33 34.21 -7.25
CA THR A 166 28.17 33.35 -8.44
C THR A 166 29.45 33.25 -9.25
N ASP A 167 29.73 32.08 -9.84
CA ASP A 167 30.82 31.90 -10.80
C ASP A 167 30.42 32.26 -12.25
N GLY A 168 29.17 32.70 -12.45
CA GLY A 168 28.58 33.07 -13.73
C GLY A 168 28.09 31.88 -14.58
N GLU A 169 28.33 30.64 -14.13
CA GLU A 169 27.86 29.46 -14.82
C GLU A 169 26.42 29.12 -14.46
N THR A 170 25.70 28.60 -15.45
CA THR A 170 24.31 28.15 -15.29
C THR A 170 24.17 26.72 -15.74
N TYR A 171 23.25 26.02 -15.10
CA TYR A 171 23.01 24.61 -15.30
C TYR A 171 21.52 24.36 -15.48
N LEU A 172 21.18 23.40 -16.34
CA LEU A 172 19.84 22.81 -16.36
C LEU A 172 19.87 21.53 -15.52
N GLY A 173 18.99 21.45 -14.55
CA GLY A 173 18.83 20.33 -13.64
C GLY A 173 17.60 19.48 -13.96
N VAL A 174 17.71 18.19 -13.68
CA VAL A 174 16.61 17.24 -13.60
C VAL A 174 16.50 16.83 -12.13
N HIS A 175 15.45 17.32 -11.48
CA HIS A 175 15.14 17.02 -10.09
C HIS A 175 14.20 15.82 -10.04
N VAL A 176 14.60 14.76 -9.35
CA VAL A 176 13.80 13.57 -9.15
C VAL A 176 13.47 13.44 -7.67
N THR A 177 12.18 13.39 -7.35
CA THR A 177 11.68 13.17 -6.00
C THR A 177 10.97 11.82 -5.95
N ASN A 178 11.38 10.95 -5.03
CA ASN A 178 10.64 9.73 -4.72
C ASN A 178 9.52 10.07 -3.74
N ARG A 179 8.28 10.14 -4.23
CA ARG A 179 7.08 10.41 -3.40
C ARG A 179 6.55 9.14 -2.74
N GLY A 180 6.98 7.97 -3.21
CA GLY A 180 6.61 6.66 -2.67
C GLY A 180 7.44 6.26 -1.45
N LEU A 181 7.17 5.04 -0.96
CA LEU A 181 7.84 4.46 0.21
C LEU A 181 9.00 3.53 -0.17
N THR A 182 8.93 2.89 -1.34
CA THR A 182 9.95 1.94 -1.81
C THR A 182 11.20 2.68 -2.27
N GLU A 183 12.38 2.16 -1.96
CA GLU A 183 13.62 2.67 -2.54
C GLU A 183 13.65 2.46 -4.06
N VAL A 184 14.02 3.50 -4.80
CA VAL A 184 14.14 3.46 -6.26
C VAL A 184 15.54 3.85 -6.67
N THR A 185 16.16 3.03 -7.54
CA THR A 185 17.45 3.38 -8.14
C THR A 185 17.22 4.13 -9.45
N VAL A 186 17.61 5.40 -9.50
CA VAL A 186 17.67 6.18 -10.73
C VAL A 186 19.02 5.92 -11.40
N THR A 187 19.00 5.31 -12.58
CA THR A 187 20.21 4.89 -13.32
C THR A 187 20.62 5.89 -14.40
N ALA A 188 19.69 6.74 -14.83
CA ALA A 188 19.93 7.81 -15.78
C ALA A 188 18.97 8.96 -15.52
N ALA A 189 19.42 10.19 -15.77
CA ALA A 189 18.57 11.37 -15.80
C ALA A 189 18.99 12.23 -17.00
N GLY A 190 18.06 13.00 -17.54
CA GLY A 190 18.33 13.87 -18.67
C GLY A 190 17.08 14.54 -19.20
N ILE A 191 17.17 15.03 -20.43
CA ILE A 191 16.05 15.66 -21.12
C ILE A 191 15.69 14.91 -22.39
N ASP A 192 14.40 14.81 -22.63
CA ASP A 192 13.80 14.38 -23.88
C ASP A 192 13.47 15.63 -24.71
N LEU A 193 13.82 15.61 -25.99
CA LEU A 193 13.77 16.74 -26.90
C LEU A 193 12.72 16.49 -27.98
N ASP A 194 11.65 17.28 -27.98
CA ASP A 194 10.67 17.30 -29.07
C ASP A 194 11.25 18.14 -30.22
N VAL A 195 11.66 17.47 -31.29
CA VAL A 195 12.23 18.08 -32.50
C VAL A 195 11.28 18.01 -33.71
N GLY A 196 9.99 17.71 -33.49
CA GLY A 196 9.00 17.55 -34.55
C GLY A 196 9.22 16.32 -35.45
N ALA A 197 10.01 15.35 -35.01
CA ALA A 197 10.26 14.09 -35.70
C ALA A 197 9.61 12.91 -34.97
N ALA A 198 9.47 11.76 -35.65
CA ALA A 198 8.91 10.54 -35.07
C ALA A 198 9.80 9.94 -33.97
N GLU A 199 11.12 10.12 -34.08
CA GLU A 199 12.09 9.75 -33.04
C GLU A 199 12.54 11.01 -32.29
N MET A 200 12.34 11.01 -30.98
CA MET A 200 12.76 12.11 -30.09
C MET A 200 14.12 11.77 -29.49
N PRO A 201 15.17 12.61 -29.69
CA PRO A 201 16.49 12.32 -29.14
C PRO A 201 16.52 12.57 -27.64
N TRP A 202 17.10 11.62 -26.92
CA TRP A 202 17.31 11.69 -25.48
C TRP A 202 18.69 12.27 -25.22
N TYR A 203 18.76 13.40 -24.52
CA TYR A 203 20.02 13.91 -24.00
C TYR A 203 20.18 13.49 -22.54
N ARG A 204 20.92 12.40 -22.33
CA ARG A 204 21.29 11.92 -21.00
C ARG A 204 22.38 12.82 -20.42
N PHE A 205 22.23 13.22 -19.16
CA PHE A 205 23.27 13.97 -18.47
C PHE A 205 24.47 13.08 -18.19
N ASP A 206 25.67 13.61 -18.45
CA ASP A 206 26.93 12.89 -18.26
C ASP A 206 27.07 12.45 -16.79
N GLY A 207 27.64 11.27 -16.59
CA GLY A 207 27.96 10.74 -15.26
C GLY A 207 28.99 11.58 -14.51
N LEU A 208 29.69 12.49 -15.20
CA LEU A 208 30.63 13.44 -14.63
C LEU A 208 30.34 14.86 -15.15
N LEU A 209 29.98 15.78 -14.25
CA LEU A 209 29.80 17.20 -14.59
C LEU A 209 31.05 18.00 -14.25
N PRO A 210 31.71 18.64 -15.23
CA PRO A 210 32.73 19.65 -14.95
C PRO A 210 32.12 20.84 -14.20
N LEU A 211 32.70 21.19 -13.06
CA LEU A 211 32.25 22.28 -12.19
C LEU A 211 33.48 23.05 -11.69
N GLY A 212 33.86 24.11 -12.42
CA GLY A 212 35.13 24.80 -12.21
C GLY A 212 36.33 23.86 -12.42
N HIS A 213 37.19 23.74 -11.41
CA HIS A 213 38.34 22.82 -11.40
C HIS A 213 38.00 21.43 -10.81
N ARG A 214 36.73 21.18 -10.46
CA ARG A 214 36.25 19.90 -9.90
C ARG A 214 35.33 19.19 -10.89
N THR A 215 35.01 17.95 -10.55
CA THR A 215 34.05 17.14 -11.29
C THR A 215 33.04 16.57 -10.30
N LEU A 216 31.75 16.80 -10.56
CA LEU A 216 30.66 16.29 -9.74
C LEU A 216 30.16 14.96 -10.32
N PRO A 217 30.19 13.85 -9.57
CA PRO A 217 29.62 12.59 -10.02
C PRO A 217 28.09 12.65 -10.05
N GLN A 218 27.54 12.27 -11.20
CA GLN A 218 26.12 12.26 -11.52
C GLN A 218 25.65 10.88 -12.01
N GLY A 219 26.37 9.83 -11.61
CA GLY A 219 25.99 8.44 -11.88
C GLY A 219 24.68 8.04 -11.20
N SER A 220 24.42 6.73 -11.19
CA SER A 220 23.22 6.18 -10.56
C SER A 220 23.10 6.57 -9.08
N ARG A 221 21.90 6.91 -8.64
CA ARG A 221 21.61 7.19 -7.22
C ARG A 221 20.43 6.36 -6.75
N ARG A 222 20.56 5.80 -5.54
CA ARG A 222 19.44 5.18 -4.83
C ARG A 222 18.69 6.27 -4.08
N LEU A 223 17.39 6.32 -4.26
CA LEU A 223 16.49 7.26 -3.62
C LEU A 223 15.56 6.49 -2.68
N PRO A 224 15.82 6.52 -1.37
CA PRO A 224 14.86 6.08 -0.36
C PRO A 224 13.49 6.76 -0.55
N GLY A 225 12.46 6.20 0.08
CA GLY A 225 11.14 6.82 0.09
C GLY A 225 11.20 8.24 0.66
N HIS A 226 10.48 9.16 0.03
CA HIS A 226 10.47 10.60 0.35
C HIS A 226 11.81 11.34 0.17
N ASP A 227 12.81 10.73 -0.47
CA ASP A 227 14.08 11.37 -0.78
C ASP A 227 14.10 11.98 -2.20
N HIS A 228 15.13 12.76 -2.52
CA HIS A 228 15.30 13.39 -3.82
C HIS A 228 16.76 13.51 -4.23
N ALA A 229 16.99 13.66 -5.54
CA ALA A 229 18.29 14.01 -6.09
C ALA A 229 18.15 14.88 -7.32
N THR A 230 19.19 15.64 -7.62
CA THR A 230 19.29 16.43 -8.85
C THR A 230 20.54 16.05 -9.63
N TRP A 231 20.35 15.91 -10.95
CA TRP A 231 21.39 15.79 -11.96
C TRP A 231 21.39 17.05 -12.81
N TYR A 232 22.53 17.48 -13.30
CA TYR A 232 22.70 18.74 -14.00
C TYR A 232 23.44 18.57 -15.32
N ALA A 233 23.19 19.45 -16.27
CA ALA A 233 24.01 19.64 -17.45
C ALA A 233 24.37 21.12 -17.58
N SER A 234 25.58 21.37 -18.05
CA SER A 234 26.06 22.72 -18.36
C SER A 234 25.21 23.34 -19.47
N THR A 235 24.62 24.51 -19.22
CA THR A 235 23.79 25.22 -20.22
C THR A 235 24.56 25.47 -21.54
N PRO A 236 25.85 25.86 -21.53
CA PRO A 236 26.67 25.94 -22.74
C PRO A 236 26.73 24.66 -23.58
N VAL A 237 26.81 23.49 -22.93
CA VAL A 237 26.84 22.20 -23.63
C VAL A 237 25.48 21.94 -24.29
N LEU A 238 24.40 22.15 -23.54
CA LEU A 238 23.04 22.01 -24.08
C LEU A 238 22.76 22.97 -25.24
N GLY A 239 23.28 24.20 -25.16
CA GLY A 239 23.19 25.17 -26.25
C GLY A 239 23.85 24.69 -27.53
N ARG A 240 25.03 24.05 -27.45
CA ARG A 240 25.69 23.44 -28.62
C ARG A 240 24.86 22.30 -29.21
N VAL A 241 24.31 21.42 -28.36
CA VAL A 241 23.44 20.32 -28.80
C VAL A 241 22.21 20.86 -29.53
N ALA A 242 21.56 21.89 -28.97
CA ALA A 242 20.41 22.53 -29.61
C ALA A 242 20.78 23.19 -30.95
N GLN A 243 21.95 23.81 -31.03
CA GLN A 243 22.47 24.39 -32.27
C GLN A 243 22.72 23.31 -33.33
N GLU A 244 23.42 22.23 -32.99
CA GLU A 244 23.69 21.10 -33.90
C GLU A 244 22.40 20.46 -34.43
N LEU A 245 21.39 20.32 -33.59
CA LEU A 245 20.07 19.82 -34.00
C LEU A 245 19.37 20.79 -34.96
N THR A 246 19.46 22.10 -34.69
CA THR A 246 18.90 23.14 -35.56
C THR A 246 19.59 23.17 -36.93
N GLU A 247 20.91 23.04 -36.98
CA GLU A 247 21.70 22.96 -38.22
C GLU A 247 21.34 21.73 -39.07
N ARG A 248 20.85 20.67 -38.43
CA ARG A 248 20.31 19.46 -39.09
C ARG A 248 18.82 19.57 -39.42
N ASN A 249 18.22 20.76 -39.35
CA ASN A 249 16.80 21.01 -39.60
C ASN A 249 15.84 20.31 -38.61
N HIS A 250 16.28 20.12 -37.37
CA HIS A 250 15.52 19.53 -36.28
C HIS A 250 15.56 20.41 -35.01
N PRO A 251 15.07 21.67 -35.05
CA PRO A 251 15.15 22.57 -33.92
C PRO A 251 14.35 22.02 -32.72
N PRO A 252 14.90 22.06 -31.48
CA PRO A 252 14.14 21.69 -30.29
C PRO A 252 12.95 22.64 -30.10
N LEU A 253 11.74 22.09 -30.14
CA LEU A 253 10.50 22.81 -29.89
C LEU A 253 10.22 22.87 -28.38
N ARG A 254 10.25 21.70 -27.74
CA ARG A 254 9.96 21.52 -26.31
C ARG A 254 10.95 20.54 -25.69
N ILE A 255 11.14 20.66 -24.39
CA ILE A 255 11.95 19.76 -23.59
C ILE A 255 11.15 19.24 -22.41
N ARG A 256 11.37 18.00 -22.00
CA ARG A 256 10.86 17.47 -20.72
C ARG A 256 11.95 16.69 -20.00
N PRO A 257 11.95 16.64 -18.67
CA PRO A 257 12.95 15.87 -17.94
C PRO A 257 12.55 14.38 -17.93
N PHE A 258 13.53 13.49 -17.84
CA PHE A 258 13.30 12.06 -17.63
C PHE A 258 14.22 11.49 -16.56
N ALA A 259 13.76 10.39 -15.95
CA ALA A 259 14.52 9.55 -15.03
C ALA A 259 14.36 8.07 -15.44
N GLY A 260 15.47 7.43 -15.79
CA GLY A 260 15.54 6.00 -16.01
C GLY A 260 15.66 5.25 -14.68
N ILE A 261 14.87 4.20 -14.52
CA ILE A 261 14.77 3.42 -13.29
C ILE A 261 15.49 2.08 -13.48
N GLY A 262 16.19 1.60 -12.45
CA GLY A 262 16.95 0.34 -12.50
C GLY A 262 16.13 -0.91 -12.85
N SER A 263 14.82 -0.89 -12.67
CA SER A 263 13.89 -1.95 -13.08
C SER A 263 13.54 -1.93 -14.57
N GLY A 264 14.07 -0.99 -15.36
CA GLY A 264 13.86 -0.89 -16.81
C GLY A 264 12.76 0.09 -17.23
N GLY A 265 12.10 0.77 -16.28
CA GLY A 265 11.11 1.82 -16.56
C GLY A 265 11.73 3.19 -16.76
N ILE A 266 10.94 4.12 -17.30
CA ILE A 266 11.30 5.54 -17.39
C ILE A 266 10.13 6.37 -16.88
N THR A 267 10.42 7.32 -16.01
CA THR A 267 9.48 8.37 -15.59
C THR A 267 9.84 9.67 -16.29
N VAL A 268 8.85 10.36 -16.85
CA VAL A 268 9.01 11.64 -17.53
C VAL A 268 8.24 12.73 -16.79
N GLY A 269 8.74 13.95 -16.85
CA GLY A 269 8.02 15.14 -16.40
C GLY A 269 7.23 15.81 -17.51
N GLU A 270 6.75 17.02 -17.20
CA GLU A 270 5.96 17.85 -18.12
C GLU A 270 6.82 18.49 -19.21
N TRP A 271 6.19 18.74 -20.36
CA TRP A 271 6.80 19.48 -21.46
C TRP A 271 6.90 20.97 -21.14
N THR A 272 8.05 21.57 -21.45
CA THR A 272 8.32 23.00 -21.38
C THR A 272 8.82 23.48 -22.73
N GLU A 273 8.35 24.64 -23.20
CA GLU A 273 8.87 25.27 -24.42
C GLU A 273 10.39 25.48 -24.33
N ALA A 274 11.13 24.98 -25.33
CA ALA A 274 12.59 25.01 -25.31
C ALA A 274 13.10 26.45 -25.26
N THR A 275 12.48 27.36 -26.02
CA THR A 275 12.83 28.78 -26.02
C THR A 275 12.64 29.44 -24.65
N LEU A 276 11.60 29.06 -23.91
CA LEU A 276 11.33 29.58 -22.57
C LEU A 276 12.39 29.07 -21.58
N ALA A 277 12.66 27.77 -21.57
CA ALA A 277 13.64 27.15 -20.69
C ALA A 277 15.05 27.73 -20.93
N PHE A 278 15.49 27.82 -22.18
CA PHE A 278 16.80 28.37 -22.50
C PHE A 278 16.89 29.88 -22.22
N ARG A 279 15.81 30.64 -22.42
CA ARG A 279 15.78 32.08 -22.07
C ARG A 279 15.95 32.31 -20.57
N GLN A 280 15.25 31.52 -19.74
CA GLN A 280 15.34 31.59 -18.29
C GLN A 280 16.77 31.33 -17.79
N LEU A 281 17.50 30.43 -18.46
CA LEU A 281 18.91 30.15 -18.16
C LEU A 281 19.88 31.23 -18.70
N ALA A 282 19.58 31.85 -19.84
CA ALA A 282 20.47 32.80 -20.52
C ALA A 282 20.47 34.22 -19.93
N ALA A 283 19.40 34.62 -19.23
CA ALA A 283 19.15 36.00 -18.80
C ALA A 283 20.26 36.63 -17.91
N ARG A 284 21.19 35.84 -17.34
CA ARG A 284 22.29 36.34 -16.49
C ARG A 284 23.64 36.55 -17.18
N ARG A 285 23.88 35.98 -18.37
CA ARG A 285 25.16 36.21 -19.08
C ARG A 285 25.37 37.68 -19.49
N GLY A 286 24.29 38.47 -19.53
CA GLY A 286 24.34 39.88 -19.91
C GLY A 286 24.60 40.87 -18.77
N THR A 287 24.40 40.49 -17.49
CA THR A 287 24.46 41.44 -16.37
C THR A 287 25.82 41.51 -15.68
N ASP A 288 26.65 40.47 -15.75
CA ASP A 288 27.98 40.45 -15.08
C ASP A 288 29.14 40.96 -15.96
N ARG A 289 28.95 41.13 -17.27
CA ARG A 289 29.99 41.71 -18.13
C ARG A 289 30.09 43.24 -18.06
N SER A 290 29.13 43.93 -17.42
CA SER A 290 29.16 45.40 -17.31
C SER A 290 29.89 45.94 -16.08
N THR A 291 30.41 45.08 -15.20
CA THR A 291 31.08 45.51 -13.96
C THR A 291 32.58 45.20 -13.91
N ALA A 292 33.15 44.58 -14.95
CA ALA A 292 34.60 44.29 -15.05
C ALA A 292 35.35 45.24 -16.01
N SER A 293 34.92 46.50 -16.10
CA SER A 293 35.54 47.55 -16.93
C SER A 293 35.41 48.92 -16.26
N SER A 294 35.92 49.03 -15.04
CA SER A 294 36.31 50.31 -14.43
C SER A 294 37.13 50.00 -13.17
N ASP A 295 38.34 50.54 -13.17
CA ASP A 295 39.44 50.49 -12.18
C ASP A 295 40.44 49.31 -12.29
#